data_AF-A0A1C6GGG0-F1
#
_entry.id   AF-A0A1C6GGG0-F1
#
_cell.length_a   1.000
_cell.length_b   1.000
_cell.length_c   1.000
_cell.angle_alpha   90.00
_cell.angle_beta   90.00
_cell.angle_gamma   90.00
#
_symmetry.space_group_name_H-M   'P 1'
#
loop_
_entity.id
_entity.type
_entity.pdbx_description
1 polymer ?
#
loop_
_entity_poly.entity_id
_entity_poly.type
_entity_poly.pdbx_seq_one_letter_code
_entity_poly.pdbx_strand_id
1 'polypeptide(L)'
;MKFTMGRTMKIVVAVLIVAVIAIVMLSPYSFEKYTASSKMIQVTSTDTVTKDANGKKKQQVYSFKKDDKKYTEIVNVLDQYSYHFTTKTLTNSSQMSTSSKPQMIMLFGNKMLVVSDSGEILLDNHVYRMGYSGGKDAKNMMKSINKILKK
;
A
#
# COMPACT_ATOMS: atom_id res chain seq x y z
N MET A 1 -0.95 -23.68 40.04
CA MET A 1 -2.22 -22.97 40.32
C MET A 1 -2.98 -22.77 39.01
N LYS A 2 -4.13 -23.41 38.80
CA LYS A 2 -4.98 -23.12 37.63
C LYS A 2 -5.94 -21.99 38.03
N PHE A 3 -5.70 -20.78 37.53
CA PHE A 3 -6.63 -19.67 37.72
C PHE A 3 -7.89 -19.95 36.90
N THR A 4 -8.95 -20.41 37.55
CA THR A 4 -10.29 -20.47 36.95
C THR A 4 -10.83 -19.05 36.88
N MET A 5 -10.67 -18.44 35.71
CA MET A 5 -11.10 -17.09 35.43
C MET A 5 -12.64 -17.00 35.49
N GLY A 6 -13.17 -16.16 36.40
CA GLY A 6 -14.60 -15.90 36.52
C GLY A 6 -15.20 -15.28 35.26
N ARG A 7 -16.52 -15.43 35.07
CA ARG A 7 -17.24 -14.96 33.86
C ARG A 7 -16.98 -13.48 33.56
N THR A 8 -16.98 -12.62 34.58
CA THR A 8 -16.69 -11.18 34.44
C THR A 8 -15.28 -10.91 33.94
N MET A 9 -14.29 -11.63 34.47
CA MET A 9 -12.88 -11.46 34.08
C MET A 9 -12.66 -11.89 32.62
N LYS A 10 -13.31 -12.98 32.15
CA LYS A 10 -13.28 -13.39 30.74
C LYS A 10 -13.84 -12.31 29.81
N ILE A 11 -14.94 -11.65 30.20
CA ILE A 11 -15.54 -10.57 29.43
C ILE A 11 -14.58 -9.38 29.35
N VAL A 12 -13.99 -8.97 30.48
CA VAL A 12 -13.02 -7.87 30.51
C VAL A 12 -11.85 -8.14 29.57
N VAL A 13 -11.27 -9.35 29.63
CA VAL A 13 -10.16 -9.71 28.75
C VAL A 13 -10.57 -9.76 27.28
N ALA A 14 -11.75 -10.27 26.95
CA ALA A 14 -12.25 -10.23 25.58
C ALA A 14 -12.41 -8.79 25.05
N VAL A 15 -12.96 -7.89 25.87
CA VAL A 15 -13.09 -6.46 25.50
C VAL A 15 -11.74 -5.81 25.29
N LEU A 16 -10.76 -6.09 26.16
CA LEU A 16 -9.39 -5.56 26.01
C LEU A 16 -8.73 -6.06 24.72
N ILE A 17 -8.89 -7.33 24.36
CA ILE A 17 -8.36 -7.88 23.11
C ILE A 17 -8.97 -7.18 21.90
N VAL A 18 -10.30 -7.00 21.88
CA VAL A 18 -10.98 -6.30 20.79
C VAL A 18 -10.52 -4.85 20.68
N ALA A 19 -10.34 -4.16 21.80
CA ALA A 19 -9.83 -2.79 21.81
C ALA A 19 -8.42 -2.68 21.22
N VAL A 20 -7.51 -3.59 21.59
CA VAL A 20 -6.16 -3.63 21.03
C VAL A 20 -6.19 -3.89 19.51
N ILE A 21 -7.00 -4.85 19.06
CA ILE A 21 -7.13 -5.15 17.62
C ILE A 21 -7.65 -3.92 16.87
N ALA A 22 -8.67 -3.24 17.39
CA ALA A 22 -9.21 -2.02 16.79
C ALA A 22 -8.15 -0.92 16.67
N ILE A 23 -7.35 -0.69 17.72
CA ILE A 23 -6.24 0.28 17.70
C ILE A 23 -5.23 -0.08 16.61
N VAL A 24 -4.84 -1.35 16.50
CA VAL A 24 -3.87 -1.81 15.48
C VAL A 24 -4.41 -1.61 14.07
N MET A 25 -5.69 -1.91 13.84
CA MET A 25 -6.33 -1.76 12.53
C MET A 25 -6.54 -0.29 12.15
N LEU A 26 -6.81 0.60 13.11
CA LEU A 26 -7.03 2.02 12.86
C LEU A 26 -5.74 2.84 12.83
N SER A 27 -4.63 2.32 13.33
CA SER A 27 -3.34 3.01 13.34
C SER A 27 -2.84 3.26 11.91
N PRO A 28 -2.47 4.50 11.55
CA PRO A 28 -1.86 4.80 10.26
C PRO A 28 -0.39 4.40 10.26
N TYR A 29 0.03 3.76 9.17
CA TYR A 29 1.44 3.43 8.90
C TYR A 29 1.95 4.25 7.72
N SER A 30 3.22 4.66 7.79
CA SER A 30 3.91 5.44 6.76
C SER A 30 4.63 4.54 5.76
N PHE A 31 4.80 5.02 4.53
CA PHE A 31 5.60 4.37 3.49
C PHE A 31 7.12 4.54 3.68
N GLU A 32 7.56 5.30 4.68
CA GLU A 32 8.98 5.60 4.93
C GLU A 32 9.87 4.33 5.01
N LYS A 33 9.37 3.26 5.63
CA LYS A 33 10.08 1.96 5.72
C LYS A 33 10.43 1.40 4.33
N TYR A 34 9.67 1.74 3.31
CA TYR A 34 9.88 1.29 1.93
C TYR A 34 10.82 2.24 1.17
N THR A 35 10.60 3.54 1.31
CA THR A 35 11.33 4.58 0.58
C THR A 35 12.75 4.77 1.14
N ALA A 36 12.91 4.87 2.47
CA ALA A 36 14.18 5.23 3.11
C ALA A 36 15.33 4.24 2.79
N SER A 37 15.00 2.95 2.67
CA SER A 37 15.97 1.90 2.39
C SER A 37 16.38 1.78 0.92
N SER A 38 15.67 2.43 -0.01
CA SER A 38 15.85 2.18 -1.43
C SER A 38 16.75 3.19 -2.13
N LYS A 39 17.74 2.70 -2.88
CA LYS A 39 18.58 3.52 -3.76
C LYS A 39 17.91 3.83 -5.12
N MET A 40 16.85 3.11 -5.46
CA MET A 40 16.18 3.20 -6.76
C MET A 40 14.68 2.94 -6.63
N ILE A 41 13.86 3.67 -7.37
CA ILE A 41 12.43 3.38 -7.50
C ILE A 41 12.16 3.04 -8.96
N GLN A 42 11.47 1.92 -9.19
CA GLN A 42 10.85 1.64 -10.48
C GLN A 42 9.35 1.78 -10.35
N VAL A 43 8.71 2.52 -11.26
CA VAL A 43 7.27 2.74 -11.28
C VAL A 43 6.70 2.26 -12.61
N THR A 44 5.67 1.43 -12.50
CA THR A 44 4.88 0.95 -13.63
C THR A 44 3.43 1.32 -13.39
N SER A 45 2.82 2.04 -14.33
CA SER A 45 1.44 2.53 -14.23
C SER A 45 0.60 2.06 -15.41
N THR A 46 -0.66 1.72 -15.17
CA THR A 46 -1.60 1.37 -16.24
C THR A 46 -1.97 2.58 -17.10
N ASP A 47 -1.81 3.81 -16.58
CA ASP A 47 -2.13 5.06 -17.28
C ASP A 47 -1.03 5.52 -18.24
N THR A 48 0.13 4.87 -18.20
CA THR A 48 1.29 5.16 -19.06
C THR A 48 1.48 4.09 -20.13
N VAL A 49 0.47 3.26 -20.37
CA VAL A 49 0.50 2.24 -21.41
C VAL A 49 0.47 2.90 -22.78
N THR A 50 1.54 2.71 -23.54
CA THR A 50 1.61 3.11 -24.95
C THR A 50 1.25 1.93 -25.84
N LYS A 51 0.71 2.21 -27.03
CA LYS A 51 0.54 1.19 -28.07
C LYS A 51 1.81 1.17 -28.91
N ASP A 52 2.38 -0.01 -29.13
CA ASP A 52 3.41 -0.16 -30.16
C ASP A 52 2.81 -0.09 -31.57
N ALA A 53 3.68 -0.11 -32.59
CA ALA A 53 3.27 -0.03 -34.00
C ALA A 53 2.26 -1.12 -34.43
N ASN A 54 2.14 -2.20 -33.65
CA ASN A 54 1.23 -3.32 -33.91
C ASN A 54 -0.01 -3.29 -32.99
N GLY A 55 -0.23 -2.19 -32.25
CA GLY A 55 -1.37 -2.01 -31.36
C GLY A 55 -1.28 -2.80 -30.04
N LYS A 56 -0.16 -3.48 -29.75
CA LYS A 56 0.04 -4.14 -28.46
C LYS A 56 0.34 -3.10 -27.39
N LYS A 57 -0.32 -3.24 -26.24
CA LYS A 57 -0.09 -2.44 -25.04
C LYS A 57 1.31 -2.74 -24.50
N LYS A 58 2.21 -1.77 -24.54
CA LYS A 58 3.50 -1.83 -23.81
C LYS A 58 3.37 -1.05 -22.51
N GLN A 59 3.65 -1.73 -21.41
CA GLN A 59 3.74 -1.10 -20.11
C GLN A 59 5.09 -0.40 -20.01
N GLN A 60 5.07 0.90 -19.75
CA GLN A 60 6.30 1.68 -19.57
C GLN A 60 6.77 1.56 -18.12
N VAL A 61 8.04 1.21 -17.95
CA VAL A 61 8.71 1.18 -16.66
C VAL A 61 9.57 2.43 -16.54
N TYR A 62 9.29 3.26 -15.54
CA TYR A 62 10.10 4.42 -15.19
C TYR A 62 11.06 4.04 -14.08
N SER A 63 12.34 4.41 -14.18
CA SER A 63 13.34 4.10 -13.17
C SER A 63 14.06 5.38 -12.74
N PHE A 64 14.15 5.60 -11.44
CA PHE A 64 14.77 6.78 -10.84
C PHE A 64 15.70 6.38 -9.70
N LYS A 65 16.89 6.97 -9.65
CA LYS A 65 17.83 6.84 -8.53
C LYS A 65 17.47 7.83 -7.42
N LYS A 66 17.94 7.57 -6.20
CA LYS A 66 17.67 8.41 -5.02
C LYS A 66 17.99 9.89 -5.21
N ASP A 67 19.04 10.19 -5.98
CA ASP A 67 19.50 11.56 -6.23
C ASP A 67 18.69 12.28 -7.31
N ASP A 68 17.78 11.58 -8.01
CA ASP A 68 16.93 12.19 -9.02
C ASP A 68 15.84 13.03 -8.37
N LYS A 69 15.59 14.22 -8.93
CA LYS A 69 14.48 15.08 -8.50
C LYS A 69 13.13 14.35 -8.51
N LYS A 70 12.88 13.53 -9.54
CA LYS A 70 11.64 12.74 -9.66
C LYS A 70 11.51 11.67 -8.58
N TYR A 71 12.61 11.07 -8.12
CA TYR A 71 12.58 10.16 -6.98
C TYR A 71 12.05 10.89 -5.74
N THR A 72 12.63 12.06 -5.45
CA THR A 72 12.24 12.86 -4.27
C THR A 72 10.78 13.30 -4.37
N GLU A 73 10.32 13.74 -5.55
CA GLU A 73 8.91 14.09 -5.76
C GLU A 73 7.96 12.90 -5.53
N ILE A 74 8.34 11.68 -5.95
CA ILE A 74 7.53 10.48 -5.73
C ILE A 74 7.47 10.12 -4.25
N VAL A 75 8.60 10.16 -3.54
CA VAL A 75 8.65 9.90 -2.10
C VAL A 75 7.81 10.91 -1.33
N ASN A 76 7.93 12.21 -1.66
CA ASN A 76 7.12 13.26 -1.04
C ASN A 76 5.61 13.09 -1.27
N VAL A 77 5.21 12.49 -2.40
CA VAL A 77 3.81 12.12 -2.61
C VAL A 77 3.42 10.98 -1.68
N LEU A 78 4.23 9.91 -1.57
CA LEU A 78 3.95 8.77 -0.70
C LEU A 78 3.85 9.19 0.78
N ASP A 79 4.68 10.12 1.23
CA ASP A 79 4.69 10.61 2.62
C ASP A 79 3.41 11.36 3.01
N GLN A 80 2.58 11.78 2.05
CA GLN A 80 1.27 12.39 2.30
C GLN A 80 0.16 11.36 2.56
N TYR A 81 0.43 10.08 2.33
CA TYR A 81 -0.54 9.00 2.49
C TYR A 81 -0.09 8.02 3.57
N SER A 82 -1.07 7.44 4.24
CA SER A 82 -0.87 6.34 5.18
C SER A 82 -1.50 5.06 4.64
N TYR A 83 -1.22 3.95 5.29
CA TYR A 83 -1.98 2.70 5.10
C TYR A 83 -2.29 2.04 6.44
N HIS A 84 -3.23 1.10 6.42
CA HIS A 84 -3.82 0.47 7.60
C HIS A 84 -3.86 -1.05 7.48
N PHE A 85 -3.80 -1.72 8.63
CA PHE A 85 -4.06 -3.15 8.71
C PHE A 85 -5.51 -3.45 8.35
N THR A 86 -5.71 -4.58 7.68
CA THR A 86 -7.03 -5.10 7.34
C THR A 86 -7.19 -6.49 7.95
N THR A 87 -8.41 -7.04 7.91
CA THR A 87 -8.65 -8.43 8.31
C THR A 87 -7.79 -9.40 7.48
N LYS A 88 -7.53 -9.06 6.21
CA LYS A 88 -6.64 -9.82 5.33
C LYS A 88 -5.18 -9.77 5.76
N THR A 89 -4.73 -8.66 6.34
CA THR A 89 -3.39 -8.58 6.93
C THR A 89 -3.26 -9.53 8.10
N LEU A 90 -4.28 -9.58 8.97
CA LEU A 90 -4.29 -10.46 10.15
C LEU A 90 -4.30 -11.95 9.78
N THR A 91 -4.88 -12.31 8.63
CA THR A 91 -4.89 -13.68 8.11
C THR A 91 -3.72 -13.99 7.16
N ASN A 92 -2.70 -13.12 7.09
CA ASN A 92 -1.54 -13.24 6.21
C ASN A 92 -1.91 -13.46 4.73
N SER A 93 -3.01 -12.87 4.28
CA SER A 93 -3.45 -12.99 2.90
C SER A 93 -2.63 -12.07 1.99
N SER A 94 -2.10 -12.66 0.93
CA SER A 94 -1.50 -11.97 -0.21
C SER A 94 -2.49 -11.67 -1.33
N GLN A 95 -3.76 -12.08 -1.17
CA GLN A 95 -4.75 -12.05 -2.23
C GLN A 95 -5.62 -10.78 -2.14
N MET A 96 -5.37 -9.86 -3.08
CA MET A 96 -6.26 -8.72 -3.31
C MET A 96 -7.65 -9.22 -3.74
N SER A 97 -8.68 -8.46 -3.42
CA SER A 97 -10.05 -8.75 -3.81
C SER A 97 -10.16 -8.77 -5.34
N THR A 98 -11.03 -9.62 -5.88
CA THR A 98 -11.22 -9.74 -7.35
C THR A 98 -11.70 -8.45 -8.00
N SER A 99 -12.36 -7.57 -7.25
CA SER A 99 -12.76 -6.23 -7.67
C SER A 99 -11.63 -5.19 -7.64
N SER A 100 -10.52 -5.48 -6.96
CA SER A 100 -9.37 -4.59 -6.79
C SER A 100 -8.41 -4.75 -7.96
N LYS A 101 -8.49 -3.87 -8.96
CA LYS A 101 -7.65 -3.98 -10.15
C LYS A 101 -6.31 -3.28 -9.87
N PRO A 102 -5.16 -3.97 -9.95
CA PRO A 102 -3.85 -3.31 -9.85
C PRO A 102 -3.70 -2.25 -10.93
N GLN A 103 -3.35 -1.03 -10.53
CA GLN A 103 -3.17 0.11 -11.46
C GLN A 103 -1.76 0.70 -11.40
N MET A 104 -1.06 0.54 -10.27
CA MET A 104 0.30 1.01 -10.12
C MET A 104 1.15 0.00 -9.33
N ILE A 105 2.35 -0.27 -9.83
CA ILE A 105 3.36 -1.10 -9.19
C ILE A 105 4.59 -0.23 -8.97
N MET A 106 5.10 -0.20 -7.75
CA MET A 106 6.32 0.49 -7.37
C MET A 106 7.29 -0.50 -6.74
N LEU A 107 8.51 -0.54 -7.26
CA LEU A 107 9.61 -1.35 -6.73
C LEU A 107 10.61 -0.44 -6.03
N PHE A 108 10.84 -0.71 -4.75
CA PHE A 108 11.81 -0.03 -3.89
C PHE A 108 12.95 -1.01 -3.59
N GLY A 109 13.86 -1.19 -4.56
CA GLY A 109 14.83 -2.29 -4.51
C GLY A 109 14.11 -3.64 -4.53
N ASN A 110 14.18 -4.38 -3.42
CA ASN A 110 13.56 -5.71 -3.30
C ASN A 110 12.12 -5.66 -2.75
N LYS A 111 11.64 -4.49 -2.33
CA LYS A 111 10.29 -4.33 -1.79
C LYS A 111 9.34 -3.90 -2.90
N MET A 112 8.14 -4.47 -2.90
CA MET A 112 7.10 -4.15 -3.88
C MET A 112 5.89 -3.55 -3.20
N LEU A 113 5.39 -2.46 -3.78
CA LEU A 113 4.10 -1.87 -3.49
C LEU A 113 3.22 -2.00 -4.73
N VAL A 114 2.11 -2.72 -4.60
CA VAL A 114 1.05 -2.75 -5.61
C VAL A 114 -0.14 -1.96 -5.08
N VAL A 115 -0.69 -1.09 -5.91
CA VAL A 115 -1.82 -0.23 -5.57
C VAL A 115 -2.97 -0.51 -6.53
N SER A 116 -4.16 -0.79 -5.97
CA SER A 116 -5.40 -0.91 -6.75
C SER A 116 -6.26 0.35 -6.68
N ASP A 117 -7.24 0.42 -7.58
CA ASP A 117 -8.27 1.45 -7.60
C ASP A 117 -9.25 1.41 -6.42
N SER A 118 -9.38 0.27 -5.74
CA SER A 118 -10.22 0.09 -4.55
C SER A 118 -9.55 0.58 -3.26
N GLY A 119 -8.25 0.87 -3.34
CA GLY A 119 -7.41 1.23 -2.21
C GLY A 119 -6.90 0.05 -1.41
N GLU A 120 -7.09 -1.18 -1.88
CA GLU A 120 -6.24 -2.28 -1.40
C GLU A 120 -4.82 -2.06 -1.93
N ILE A 121 -3.84 -2.35 -1.09
CA ILE A 121 -2.45 -2.35 -1.47
C ILE A 121 -1.79 -3.67 -1.07
N LEU A 122 -0.81 -4.10 -1.85
CA LEU A 122 0.03 -5.24 -1.51
C LEU A 122 1.41 -4.71 -1.12
N LEU A 123 1.82 -4.99 0.11
CA LEU A 123 3.14 -4.65 0.66
C LEU A 123 3.72 -5.91 1.30
N ASP A 124 4.94 -6.29 0.91
CA ASP A 124 5.63 -7.47 1.45
C ASP A 124 4.74 -8.73 1.48
N ASN A 125 3.99 -8.97 0.39
CA ASN A 125 3.06 -10.08 0.24
C ASN A 125 1.85 -10.09 1.20
N HIS A 126 1.53 -8.96 1.83
CA HIS A 126 0.35 -8.79 2.68
C HIS A 126 -0.55 -7.69 2.16
N VAL A 127 -1.86 -7.92 2.22
CA VAL A 127 -2.85 -6.93 1.80
C VAL A 127 -3.11 -5.93 2.92
N TYR A 128 -2.99 -4.65 2.62
CA TYR A 128 -3.34 -3.51 3.48
C TYR A 128 -4.37 -2.62 2.78
N ARG A 129 -4.81 -1.56 3.47
CA ARG A 129 -5.70 -0.54 2.91
C ARG A 129 -5.03 0.83 2.91
N MET A 130 -5.06 1.51 1.77
CA MET A 130 -4.62 2.88 1.60
C MET A 130 -5.54 3.84 2.35
N GLY A 131 -4.98 4.61 3.28
CA GLY A 131 -5.67 5.63 4.06
C GLY A 131 -6.98 5.15 4.69
N TYR A 132 -7.77 6.10 5.17
CA TYR A 132 -9.13 5.83 5.62
C TYR A 132 -10.11 5.81 4.44
N SER A 133 -9.85 6.59 3.38
CA SER A 133 -10.75 6.71 2.23
C SER A 133 -10.52 5.65 1.16
N GLY A 134 -9.54 4.76 1.33
CA GLY A 134 -9.31 3.63 0.42
C GLY A 134 -9.03 4.08 -1.01
N GLY A 135 -9.93 3.67 -1.91
CA GLY A 135 -9.78 3.91 -3.35
C GLY A 135 -9.69 5.39 -3.73
N LYS A 136 -10.29 6.29 -2.96
CA LYS A 136 -10.15 7.74 -3.21
C LYS A 136 -8.70 8.19 -3.00
N ASP A 137 -8.09 7.78 -1.89
CA ASP A 137 -6.72 8.13 -1.54
C ASP A 137 -5.75 7.47 -2.53
N ALA A 138 -5.96 6.20 -2.85
CA ALA A 138 -5.16 5.49 -3.86
C ALA A 138 -5.21 6.18 -5.23
N LYS A 139 -6.40 6.57 -5.71
CA LYS A 139 -6.55 7.29 -6.99
C LYS A 139 -5.84 8.64 -6.98
N ASN A 140 -5.95 9.39 -5.89
CA ASN A 140 -5.29 10.69 -5.76
C ASN A 140 -3.76 10.56 -5.73
N MET A 141 -3.25 9.56 -5.01
CA MET A 141 -1.83 9.24 -4.98
C MET A 141 -1.32 8.85 -6.37
N MET A 142 -1.99 7.90 -7.03
CA MET A 142 -1.61 7.44 -8.38
C MET A 142 -1.66 8.58 -9.39
N LYS A 143 -2.68 9.45 -9.34
CA LYS A 143 -2.78 10.63 -10.21
C LYS A 143 -1.61 11.60 -10.00
N SER A 144 -1.21 11.81 -8.74
CA SER A 144 -0.08 12.68 -8.39
C SER A 144 1.24 12.12 -8.89
N ILE A 145 1.48 10.82 -8.71
CA ILE A 145 2.66 10.12 -9.25
C ILE A 145 2.67 10.17 -10.78
N ASN A 146 1.55 9.84 -11.44
CA ASN A 146 1.45 9.89 -12.90
C ASN A 146 1.76 11.28 -13.48
N LYS A 147 1.42 12.36 -12.76
CA LYS A 147 1.80 13.73 -13.15
C LYS A 147 3.32 13.92 -13.11
N ILE A 148 4.02 13.31 -12.15
CA ILE A 148 5.50 13.36 -12.05
C ILE A 148 6.15 12.54 -13.17
N LEU A 149 5.61 11.35 -13.47
CA LEU A 149 6.15 10.47 -14.52
C LEU A 149 6.10 11.11 -15.91
N LYS A 150 5.04 11.87 -16.20
CA LYS A 150 4.78 12.51 -17.51
C LYS A 150 5.46 13.87 -17.70
N LYS A 151 6.02 14.47 -16.65
CA LYS A 151 6.86 15.68 -16.76
C LYS A 151 8.20 15.32 -17.39
#